data_AF-A0A660V627-F1
#
_entry.id   AF-A0A660V627-F1
#
_cell.length_a   1.000
_cell.length_b   1.000
_cell.length_c   1.000
_cell.angle_alpha   90.00
_cell.angle_beta   90.00
_cell.angle_gamma   90.00
#
_symmetry.space_group_name_H-M   'P 1'
#
loop_
_entity.id
_entity.type
_entity.pdbx_description
1 polymer ?
#
loop_
_entity_poly.entity_id
_entity_poly.type
_entity_poly.pdbx_seq_one_letter_code
_entity_poly.pdbx_strand_id
1 'polypeptide(L)'
;MPIHMADLGTDNFEQEFALGLMDSERKILAEIIDALKRIDEGVYGICEGTGKRIARARLEASPWARYCIKYATMVEQGLVSEGEKLIDQAEEEYEDELEATDGLEADEELEEDQTEESGYKDYDEIDEEES
;
A
#
# COMPACT_ATOMS: atom_id res chain seq x y z
N MET A 1 -5.14 -58.03 0.85
CA MET A 1 -6.12 -57.44 -0.08
C MET A 1 -5.34 -56.87 -1.25
N PRO A 2 -5.64 -57.21 -2.51
CA PRO A 2 -4.92 -56.66 -3.66
C PRO A 2 -5.24 -55.16 -3.81
N ILE A 3 -4.22 -54.35 -4.04
CA ILE A 3 -4.34 -52.90 -4.25
C ILE A 3 -4.76 -52.68 -5.70
N HIS A 4 -5.85 -51.95 -5.95
CA HIS A 4 -6.31 -51.68 -7.32
C HIS A 4 -5.62 -50.41 -7.86
N MET A 5 -5.22 -50.41 -9.13
CA MET A 5 -4.55 -49.26 -9.76
C MET A 5 -5.40 -47.98 -9.72
N ALA A 6 -6.73 -48.12 -9.67
CA ALA A 6 -7.64 -46.99 -9.50
C ALA A 6 -7.54 -46.37 -8.09
N ASP A 7 -7.40 -47.19 -7.05
CA ASP A 7 -7.32 -46.72 -5.66
C ASP A 7 -6.03 -45.92 -5.45
N LEU A 8 -4.90 -46.36 -6.03
CA LEU A 8 -3.63 -45.64 -5.98
C LEU A 8 -3.69 -44.25 -6.66
N GLY A 9 -4.43 -44.14 -7.76
CA GLY A 9 -4.63 -42.86 -8.44
C GLY A 9 -5.49 -41.89 -7.63
N THR A 10 -6.55 -42.40 -7.01
CA THR A 10 -7.42 -41.62 -6.11
C THR A 10 -6.65 -41.16 -4.88
N ASP A 11 -5.94 -42.07 -4.19
CA ASP A 11 -5.16 -41.75 -2.98
C ASP A 11 -4.10 -40.66 -3.27
N ASN A 12 -3.40 -40.75 -4.41
CA ASN A 12 -2.41 -39.74 -4.79
C ASN A 12 -3.06 -38.38 -5.08
N PHE A 13 -4.19 -38.35 -5.78
CA PHE A 13 -4.92 -37.12 -6.05
C PHE A 13 -5.40 -36.46 -4.75
N GLU A 14 -5.97 -37.24 -3.82
CA GLU A 14 -6.42 -36.73 -2.52
C GLU A 14 -5.25 -36.14 -1.72
N GLN A 15 -4.10 -36.80 -1.74
CA GLN A 15 -2.89 -36.30 -1.10
C GLN A 15 -2.41 -34.99 -1.73
N GLU A 16 -2.30 -34.92 -3.06
CA GLU A 16 -1.88 -33.71 -3.78
C GLU A 16 -2.85 -32.55 -3.55
N PHE A 17 -4.15 -32.82 -3.57
CA PHE A 17 -5.20 -31.83 -3.30
C PHE A 17 -5.10 -31.28 -1.88
N ALA A 18 -4.93 -32.15 -0.88
CA ALA A 18 -4.77 -31.74 0.51
C ALA A 18 -3.51 -30.88 0.70
N LEU A 19 -2.40 -31.22 0.05
CA LEU A 19 -1.17 -30.42 0.08
C LEU A 19 -1.37 -29.04 -0.57
N GLY A 20 -2.08 -28.98 -1.70
CA GLY A 20 -2.41 -27.72 -2.37
C GLY A 20 -3.27 -26.80 -1.52
N LEU A 21 -4.27 -27.36 -0.82
CA LEU A 21 -5.10 -26.61 0.12
C LEU A 21 -4.25 -26.03 1.26
N MET A 22 -3.41 -26.85 1.88
CA MET A 22 -2.51 -26.40 2.96
C MET A 22 -1.56 -25.29 2.51
N ASP A 23 -1.03 -25.37 1.29
CA ASP A 23 -0.14 -24.32 0.75
C ASP A 23 -0.90 -23.00 0.55
N SER A 24 -2.13 -23.07 0.03
CA SER A 24 -2.97 -21.89 -0.15
C SER A 24 -3.32 -21.22 1.19
N GLU A 25 -3.65 -22.01 2.21
CA GLU A 25 -3.94 -21.51 3.57
C GLU A 25 -2.73 -20.82 4.19
N ARG A 26 -1.52 -21.39 4.03
CA ARG A 26 -0.28 -20.77 4.50
C ARG A 26 -0.02 -19.42 3.83
N LYS A 27 -0.25 -19.32 2.52
CA LYS A 27 -0.09 -18.06 1.78
C LYS A 27 -1.05 -17.01 2.29
N ILE A 28 -2.34 -17.35 2.45
CA ILE A 28 -3.34 -16.42 2.99
C ILE A 28 -2.94 -15.96 4.40
N LEU A 29 -2.45 -16.87 5.25
CA LEU A 29 -2.02 -16.52 6.60
C LEU A 29 -0.84 -15.53 6.60
N ALA A 30 0.12 -15.71 5.68
CA ALA A 30 1.20 -14.75 5.48
C ALA A 30 0.69 -13.39 4.99
N GLU A 31 -0.27 -13.35 4.06
CA GLU A 31 -0.88 -12.11 3.58
C GLU A 31 -1.68 -11.38 4.68
N ILE A 32 -2.32 -12.12 5.60
CA ILE A 32 -3.00 -11.53 6.75
C ILE A 32 -2.00 -10.88 7.70
N ILE A 33 -0.88 -11.55 8.01
CA ILE A 33 0.17 -10.99 8.86
C ILE A 33 0.75 -9.71 8.24
N ASP A 34 0.99 -9.73 6.94
CA ASP A 34 1.46 -8.55 6.20
C ASP A 34 0.42 -7.41 6.21
N ALA A 35 -0.86 -7.72 6.02
CA ALA A 35 -1.92 -6.73 6.10
C ALA A 35 -2.04 -6.09 7.48
N LEU A 36 -1.86 -6.86 8.56
CA LEU A 36 -1.80 -6.33 9.93
C LEU A 36 -0.61 -5.37 10.10
N LYS A 37 0.56 -5.76 9.58
CA LYS A 37 1.74 -4.89 9.60
C LYS A 37 1.50 -3.57 8.86
N ARG A 38 0.84 -3.61 7.69
CA ARG A 38 0.45 -2.41 6.93
C ARG A 38 -0.55 -1.52 7.70
N ILE A 39 -1.38 -2.10 8.57
CA ILE A 39 -2.25 -1.33 9.46
C ILE A 39 -1.42 -0.60 10.52
N ASP A 40 -0.47 -1.29 11.15
CA ASP A 40 0.42 -0.70 12.16
C ASP A 40 1.30 0.42 11.57
N GLU A 41 1.72 0.27 10.32
CA GLU A 41 2.48 1.29 9.57
C GLU A 41 1.61 2.43 9.01
N GLY A 42 0.27 2.32 9.08
CA GLY A 42 -0.66 3.32 8.57
C GLY A 42 -0.81 3.36 7.04
N VAL A 43 -0.29 2.37 6.33
CA VAL A 43 -0.33 2.26 4.86
C VAL A 43 -1.39 1.27 4.35
N TYR A 44 -2.22 0.74 5.25
CA TYR A 44 -3.29 -0.19 4.89
C TYR A 44 -4.28 0.42 3.90
N GLY A 45 -4.66 -0.38 2.89
CA GLY A 45 -5.54 0.06 1.82
C GLY A 45 -4.84 0.85 0.72
N ILE A 46 -3.51 0.94 0.72
CA ILE A 46 -2.73 1.42 -0.42
C ILE A 46 -2.23 0.23 -1.24
N CYS A 47 -2.37 0.31 -2.56
CA CYS A 47 -1.92 -0.69 -3.51
C CYS A 47 -0.41 -0.63 -3.64
N GLU A 48 0.29 -1.72 -3.32
CA GLU A 48 1.76 -1.79 -3.40
C GLU A 48 2.30 -1.61 -4.82
N GLY A 49 1.52 -2.03 -5.83
CA GLY A 49 1.93 -1.97 -7.22
C GLY A 49 1.72 -0.61 -7.91
N THR A 50 0.80 0.23 -7.41
CA THR A 50 0.46 1.51 -8.05
C THR A 50 0.53 2.72 -7.12
N GLY A 51 0.73 2.53 -5.82
CA GLY A 51 0.62 3.58 -4.79
C GLY A 51 -0.80 4.15 -4.59
N LYS A 52 -1.81 3.63 -5.31
CA LYS A 52 -3.19 4.13 -5.30
C LYS A 52 -4.04 3.45 -4.25
N ARG A 53 -5.09 4.12 -3.76
CA ARG A 53 -6.05 3.53 -2.80
C ARG A 53 -6.76 2.30 -3.38
N ILE A 54 -6.87 1.26 -2.57
CA ILE A 54 -7.64 0.04 -2.85
C ILE A 54 -9.12 0.33 -2.57
N ALA A 55 -10.00 -0.12 -3.47
CA ALA A 55 -11.43 0.06 -3.31
C ALA A 55 -11.94 -0.60 -2.01
N ARG A 56 -12.75 0.13 -1.24
CA ARG A 56 -13.30 -0.36 0.04
C ARG A 56 -14.02 -1.70 -0.09
N ALA A 57 -14.86 -1.86 -1.12
CA ALA A 57 -15.58 -3.12 -1.37
C ALA A 57 -14.63 -4.33 -1.54
N ARG A 58 -13.40 -4.12 -2.05
CA ARG A 58 -12.39 -5.17 -2.16
C ARG A 58 -11.81 -5.53 -0.80
N LEU A 59 -11.51 -4.54 0.04
CA LEU A 59 -11.01 -4.76 1.40
C LEU A 59 -12.08 -5.39 2.31
N GLU A 60 -13.36 -5.10 2.09
CA GLU A 60 -14.47 -5.73 2.80
C GLU A 60 -14.63 -7.22 2.40
N ALA A 61 -14.39 -7.55 1.13
CA ALA A 61 -14.44 -8.93 0.64
C ALA A 61 -13.15 -9.72 0.97
N SER A 62 -12.00 -9.06 0.90
CA SER A 62 -10.67 -9.64 1.14
C SER A 62 -9.79 -8.61 1.85
N PRO A 63 -9.78 -8.61 3.20
CA PRO A 63 -9.02 -7.63 3.99
C PRO A 63 -7.51 -7.70 3.77
N TRP A 64 -6.97 -8.86 3.41
CA TRP A 64 -5.53 -9.04 3.20
C TRP A 64 -5.04 -8.60 1.81
N ALA A 65 -5.93 -8.05 0.96
CA ALA A 65 -5.57 -7.65 -0.39
C ALA A 65 -4.39 -6.65 -0.44
N ARG A 66 -3.31 -7.03 -1.13
CA ARG A 66 -2.12 -6.19 -1.37
C ARG A 66 -2.27 -5.23 -2.55
N TYR A 67 -3.01 -5.65 -3.57
CA TYR A 67 -3.14 -4.93 -4.83
C TYR A 67 -4.58 -4.48 -5.12
N CYS A 68 -4.70 -3.36 -5.85
CA CYS A 68 -5.96 -2.95 -6.46
C CYS A 68 -6.32 -3.85 -7.64
N ILE A 69 -7.60 -3.83 -8.05
CA ILE A 69 -8.11 -4.68 -9.15
C ILE A 69 -7.33 -4.43 -10.43
N LYS A 70 -7.05 -3.15 -10.75
CA LYS A 70 -6.33 -2.77 -11.98
C LYS A 70 -4.95 -3.43 -12.05
N TYR A 71 -4.17 -3.32 -10.97
CA TYR A 71 -2.84 -3.91 -10.92
C TYR A 71 -2.89 -5.44 -10.94
N ALA A 72 -3.81 -6.05 -10.17
CA ALA A 72 -3.99 -7.50 -10.18
C ALA A 72 -4.33 -8.03 -11.60
N THR A 73 -5.20 -7.34 -12.33
CA THR A 73 -5.52 -7.68 -13.73
C THR A 73 -4.31 -7.52 -14.66
N MET A 74 -3.47 -6.51 -14.45
CA MET A 74 -2.24 -6.35 -15.25
C MET A 74 -1.25 -7.49 -15.00
N VAL A 75 -1.10 -7.94 -13.74
CA VAL A 75 -0.28 -9.10 -13.39
C VAL A 75 -0.82 -10.37 -14.06
N GLU A 76 -2.13 -10.61 -13.99
CA GLU A 76 -2.77 -11.76 -14.64
C GLU A 76 -2.61 -11.77 -16.16
N GLN A 77 -2.61 -10.58 -16.78
CA GLN A 77 -2.37 -10.41 -18.22
C GLN A 77 -0.88 -10.48 -18.60
N GLY A 78 0.03 -10.56 -17.62
CA GLY A 78 1.47 -10.57 -17.84
C GLY A 78 2.04 -9.24 -18.32
N LEU A 79 1.32 -8.13 -18.09
CA LEU A 79 1.77 -6.78 -18.44
C LEU A 79 2.79 -6.23 -17.43
N VAL A 80 2.80 -6.77 -16.20
CA VAL A 80 3.74 -6.44 -15.12
C VAL A 80 4.10 -7.71 -14.37
N SER A 81 5.32 -7.78 -13.82
CA SER A 81 5.72 -8.89 -12.95
C SER A 81 5.17 -8.70 -11.53
N GLU A 82 4.87 -9.81 -10.83
CA GLU A 82 4.36 -9.75 -9.46
C GLU A 82 5.38 -9.06 -8.54
N GLY A 83 4.97 -7.93 -7.93
CA GLY A 83 5.83 -7.13 -7.04
C GLY A 83 6.53 -5.94 -7.70
N GLU A 84 6.38 -5.76 -9.01
CA GLU A 84 6.94 -4.61 -9.72
C GLU A 84 6.13 -3.34 -9.45
N LYS A 85 6.75 -2.33 -8.84
CA LYS A 85 6.09 -1.06 -8.58
C LYS A 85 6.00 -0.24 -9.86
N LEU A 86 4.79 0.17 -10.23
CA LEU A 86 4.58 1.22 -11.22
C LEU A 86 4.89 2.55 -10.53
N ILE A 87 6.12 3.01 -10.72
CA ILE A 87 6.51 4.40 -10.44
C ILE A 87 5.67 5.28 -11.37
N ASP A 88 4.56 5.83 -10.86
CA ASP A 88 3.95 6.99 -11.50
C ASP A 88 5.03 8.08 -11.40
N GLN A 89 5.45 8.63 -12.53
CA GLN A 89 6.58 9.57 -12.73
C GLN A 89 6.44 10.92 -12.01
N ALA A 90 5.68 11.00 -10.91
CA ALA A 90 5.37 12.22 -10.17
C ALA A 90 6.27 12.43 -8.93
N GLU A 91 7.04 11.43 -8.49
CA GLU A 91 8.04 11.61 -7.41
C GLU A 91 9.40 12.11 -7.93
N GLU A 92 9.70 11.96 -9.22
CA GLU A 92 10.93 12.48 -9.84
C GLU A 92 10.95 14.02 -9.89
N GLU A 93 9.79 14.68 -9.85
CA GLU A 93 9.67 16.14 -9.92
C GLU A 93 10.01 16.83 -8.59
N TYR A 94 9.96 16.11 -7.46
CA TYR A 94 10.18 16.67 -6.11
C TYR A 94 11.64 16.65 -5.65
N GLU A 95 12.49 15.76 -6.16
CA GLU A 95 13.92 15.75 -5.83
C GLU A 95 14.72 16.79 -6.65
N ASP A 96 14.37 17.01 -7.92
CA ASP A 96 14.97 18.05 -8.77
C ASP A 96 14.74 19.47 -8.22
N GLU A 97 13.60 19.72 -7.56
CA GLU A 97 13.26 21.04 -7.01
C GLU A 97 13.97 21.32 -5.67
N LEU A 98 14.41 20.28 -4.95
CA LEU A 98 15.17 20.41 -3.70
C LEU A 98 16.66 20.71 -3.97
N GLU A 99 17.25 20.08 -4.99
CA GLU A 99 18.62 20.38 -5.44
C GLU A 99 18.76 21.80 -6.02
N ALA A 100 17.66 22.39 -6.51
CA ALA A 100 17.64 23.76 -7.02
C ALA A 100 17.70 24.84 -5.92
N THR A 101 17.43 24.49 -4.65
CA THR A 101 17.35 25.46 -3.54
C THR A 101 18.56 25.48 -2.61
N ASP A 102 19.49 24.54 -2.74
CA ASP A 102 20.74 24.48 -1.94
C ASP A 102 21.88 25.36 -2.51
N GLY A 103 21.54 26.26 -3.45
CA GLY A 103 22.50 27.12 -4.17
C GLY A 103 22.56 28.59 -3.74
N LEU A 104 21.83 29.00 -2.70
CA LEU A 104 21.95 30.33 -2.12
C LEU A 104 22.68 30.23 -0.78
N GLU A 105 23.96 30.59 -0.81
CA GLU A 105 24.77 30.88 0.36
C GLU A 105 24.00 31.88 1.23
N ALA A 106 23.57 31.45 2.42
CA ALA A 106 23.06 32.35 3.44
C ALA A 106 24.25 33.03 4.13
N ASP A 107 24.79 34.07 3.50
CA ASP A 107 25.54 35.12 4.20
C ASP A 107 24.55 36.15 4.77
N GLU A 108 23.89 35.80 5.88
CA GLU A 108 23.17 36.79 6.67
C GLU A 108 23.75 36.84 8.08
N GLU A 109 24.58 37.87 8.30
CA GLU A 109 25.03 38.33 9.60
C GLU A 109 23.80 38.50 10.51
N LEU A 110 23.74 37.69 11.58
CA LEU A 110 22.78 37.85 12.66
C LEU A 110 23.04 39.18 13.39
N GLU A 111 22.33 40.24 13.01
CA GLU A 111 22.04 41.33 13.93
C GLU A 111 20.82 40.95 14.78
N GLU A 112 21.08 40.78 16.09
CA GLU A 112 20.07 40.66 17.13
C GLU A 112 19.28 41.99 17.22
N ASP A 113 17.98 41.99 16.91
CA ASP A 113 17.08 42.95 17.56
C ASP A 113 15.70 42.35 17.87
N GLN A 114 15.28 42.63 19.09
CA GLN A 114 14.16 42.05 19.82
C GLN A 114 12.88 42.78 19.46
N THR A 115 11.84 42.08 19.00
CA THR A 115 10.45 42.48 19.28
C THR A 115 9.55 41.25 19.39
N GLU A 116 9.46 40.70 20.60
CA GLU A 116 8.34 39.84 20.98
C GLU A 116 7.11 40.73 21.20
N GLU A 117 6.28 40.89 20.18
CA GLU A 117 4.88 41.27 20.40
C GLU A 117 3.97 40.29 19.67
N SER A 118 3.32 39.46 20.48
CA SER A 118 1.87 39.25 20.42
C SER A 118 1.27 38.73 19.10
N GLY A 119 0.73 37.51 19.21
CA GLY A 119 -0.65 37.31 18.74
C GLY A 119 -0.85 36.10 17.84
N TYR A 120 -0.95 34.93 18.46
CA TYR A 120 -1.69 33.83 17.87
C TYR A 120 -3.18 34.16 17.85
N LYS A 121 -3.74 34.37 16.65
CA LYS A 121 -5.16 34.51 16.31
C LYS A 121 -5.30 34.26 14.80
N ASP A 122 -6.38 33.71 14.25
CA ASP A 122 -7.64 33.18 14.75
C ASP A 122 -8.19 32.35 13.57
N TYR A 123 -8.84 31.21 13.81
CA TYR A 123 -9.54 30.49 12.73
C TYR A 123 -10.89 31.18 12.48
N ASP A 124 -11.01 31.71 11.27
CA ASP A 124 -12.21 31.89 10.46
C ASP A 124 -13.51 32.31 11.16
N GLU A 125 -13.85 33.59 10.94
CA GLU A 125 -15.18 34.17 11.10
C GLU A 125 -16.23 33.33 10.34
N ILE A 126 -17.23 32.82 11.06
CA ILE A 126 -18.62 33.31 11.04
C ILE A 126 -19.29 33.17 9.66
N ASP A 127 -20.05 32.08 9.50
CA ASP A 127 -21.29 32.11 8.71
C ASP A 127 -22.43 32.51 9.67
N GLU A 128 -22.95 33.71 9.47
CA GLU A 128 -24.16 34.27 10.08
C GLU A 128 -25.42 33.54 9.59
N GLU A 129 -26.37 33.39 10.53
CA GLU A 129 -27.85 33.50 10.41
C GLU A 129 -28.55 32.77 9.23
N GLU A 130 -29.63 32.00 9.41
CA GLU A 130 -30.92 32.41 9.96
C GLU A 130 -31.90 31.20 9.97
N SER A 131 -32.87 31.22 10.90
CA SER A 131 -34.07 30.36 11.09
C SER A 131 -34.08 29.44 12.31
#